data_AF-A0A7K0C9R8-F1
#
_entry.id   AF-A0A7K0C9R8-F1
#
_cell.length_a   1.000
_cell.length_b   1.000
_cell.length_c   1.000
_cell.angle_alpha   90.00
_cell.angle_beta   90.00
_cell.angle_gamma   90.00
#
_symmetry.space_group_name_H-M   'P 1'
#
loop_
_entity.id
_entity.type
_entity.pdbx_description
1 polymer ?
#
loop_
_entity_poly.entity_id
_entity_poly.type
_entity_poly.pdbx_seq_one_letter_code
_entity_poly.pdbx_strand_id
1 'polypeptide(L)'
;MLACPQCKGTDQVVKLEPYWRSLGQDAEGKRDLACPPDFKAQWQWPAGCLVGAVLLLSASEILWGLALLVVAAVTTVVIRYRSTQAQEARARWHTSMYCRHCDRPFTPAEGLAS
;
A
#
# COMPACT_ATOMS: atom_id res chain seq x y z
N MET A 1 28.08 -4.92 -5.52
CA MET A 1 27.50 -6.07 -4.80
C MET A 1 26.56 -5.49 -3.76
N LEU A 2 25.38 -6.06 -3.55
CA LEU A 2 24.46 -5.57 -2.50
C LEU A 2 24.97 -6.04 -1.14
N ALA A 3 25.32 -5.08 -0.29
CA ALA A 3 25.72 -5.33 1.09
C ALA A 3 24.63 -4.83 2.03
N CYS A 4 24.55 -5.40 3.23
CA CYS A 4 23.71 -4.84 4.27
C CYS A 4 24.31 -3.50 4.73
N PRO A 5 23.54 -2.39 4.80
CA PRO A 5 24.06 -1.08 5.20
C PRO A 5 24.55 -1.02 6.67
N GLN A 6 24.15 -1.98 7.51
CA GLN A 6 24.56 -2.06 8.92
C GLN A 6 25.83 -2.91 9.10
N CYS A 7 25.80 -4.19 8.69
CA CYS A 7 26.92 -5.10 8.92
C CYS A 7 27.90 -5.22 7.74
N LYS A 8 27.63 -4.58 6.59
CA LYS A 8 28.41 -4.63 5.34
C LYS A 8 28.60 -6.04 4.75
N GLY A 9 27.96 -7.05 5.32
CA GLY A 9 28.00 -8.42 4.84
C GLY A 9 27.12 -8.61 3.59
N THR A 10 27.62 -9.40 2.64
CA THR A 10 26.93 -9.73 1.38
C THR A 10 26.30 -11.13 1.39
N ASP A 11 26.85 -12.08 2.17
CA ASP A 11 26.46 -13.50 2.13
C ASP A 11 25.10 -13.81 2.77
N GLN A 12 24.55 -12.90 3.58
CA GLN A 12 23.32 -13.11 4.35
C GLN A 12 22.17 -12.19 3.89
N VAL A 13 22.28 -11.62 2.69
CA VAL A 13 21.25 -10.76 2.08
C VAL A 13 20.34 -11.60 1.18
N VAL A 14 19.04 -11.58 1.48
CA VAL A 14 18.01 -12.30 0.69
C VAL A 14 16.88 -11.36 0.31
N LYS A 15 16.14 -11.68 -0.76
CA LYS A 15 14.89 -10.96 -1.06
C LYS A 15 13.85 -11.24 0.02
N LEU A 16 13.16 -10.19 0.48
CA LEU A 16 12.22 -10.29 1.59
C LEU A 16 11.03 -11.20 1.25
N GLU A 17 10.43 -11.06 0.07
CA GLU A 17 9.24 -11.81 -0.33
C GLU A 17 9.40 -13.34 -0.29
N PRO A 18 10.39 -13.96 -0.98
CA PRO A 18 10.57 -15.40 -0.93
C PRO A 18 10.97 -15.87 0.47
N TYR A 19 11.74 -15.07 1.22
CA TYR A 19 12.08 -15.38 2.60
C TYR A 19 10.83 -15.43 3.49
N TRP A 20 9.98 -14.40 3.43
CA TRP A 20 8.72 -14.35 4.17
C TRP A 20 7.77 -15.50 3.82
N ARG A 21 7.65 -15.85 2.53
CA ARG A 21 6.83 -17.00 2.09
C ARG A 21 7.37 -18.33 2.63
N SER A 22 8.69 -18.45 2.79
CA SER A 22 9.34 -19.65 3.33
C SER A 22 9.22 -19.80 4.85
N LEU A 23 8.91 -18.72 5.59
CA LEU A 23 8.73 -18.78 7.04
C LEU A 23 7.50 -19.62 7.41
N GLY A 24 7.65 -20.49 8.41
CA GLY A 24 6.53 -21.24 9.01
C GLY A 24 5.44 -20.29 9.54
N GLN A 25 4.18 -20.75 9.60
CA GLN A 25 3.07 -19.88 10.03
C GLN A 25 3.22 -19.37 11.47
N ASP A 26 3.90 -20.13 12.32
CA ASP A 26 4.13 -19.79 13.74
C ASP A 26 5.45 -19.04 13.99
N ALA A 27 6.20 -18.68 12.95
CA ALA A 27 7.44 -17.92 13.12
C ALA A 27 7.11 -16.49 13.59
N GLU A 28 7.67 -16.06 14.72
CA GLU A 28 7.41 -14.76 15.33
C GLU A 28 7.59 -13.59 14.35
N GLY A 29 8.65 -13.63 13.52
CA GLY A 29 8.92 -12.60 12.51
C GLY A 29 7.99 -12.57 11.30
N LYS A 30 7.08 -13.55 11.13
CA LYS A 30 6.18 -13.59 9.97
C LYS A 30 5.12 -12.50 10.00
N ARG A 31 4.70 -12.08 11.20
CA ARG A 31 3.78 -10.94 11.36
C ARG A 31 4.46 -9.62 11.04
N ASP A 32 5.68 -9.44 11.52
CA ASP A 32 6.41 -8.17 11.39
C ASP A 32 6.89 -7.92 9.95
N LEU A 33 7.20 -9.00 9.23
CA LEU A 33 7.65 -8.96 7.83
C LEU A 33 6.48 -9.09 6.83
N ALA A 34 5.23 -9.08 7.30
CA ALA A 34 4.06 -9.32 6.46
C ALA A 34 3.90 -8.27 5.36
N CYS A 35 3.40 -8.72 4.21
CA CYS A 35 3.05 -7.82 3.10
C CYS A 35 1.93 -6.87 3.54
N PRO A 36 2.04 -5.55 3.23
CA PRO A 36 1.01 -4.58 3.58
C PRO A 36 -0.38 -4.99 3.04
N PRO A 37 -1.45 -4.79 3.83
CA PRO A 37 -2.80 -5.20 3.45
C PRO A 37 -3.27 -4.47 2.20
N ASP A 38 -4.15 -5.13 1.43
CA ASP A 38 -4.74 -4.49 0.26
C ASP A 38 -5.72 -3.40 0.68
N PHE A 39 -5.70 -2.30 -0.06
CA PHE A 39 -6.79 -1.36 0.03
C PHE A 39 -7.94 -1.85 -0.84
N LYS A 40 -8.89 -2.57 -0.23
CA LYS A 40 -10.17 -2.88 -0.88
C LYS A 40 -10.99 -1.60 -1.00
N ALA A 41 -10.91 -0.95 -2.17
CA ALA A 41 -11.69 0.25 -2.44
C ALA A 41 -13.19 -0.07 -2.41
N GLN A 42 -13.90 0.47 -1.42
CA GLN A 42 -15.36 0.39 -1.32
C GLN A 42 -16.00 1.44 -2.22
N TRP A 43 -16.19 1.10 -3.49
CA TRP A 43 -16.77 1.99 -4.51
C TRP A 43 -18.29 2.16 -4.41
N GLN A 44 -18.97 1.40 -3.55
CA GLN A 44 -20.42 1.45 -3.39
C GLN A 44 -20.92 2.83 -2.94
N TRP A 45 -20.20 3.46 -2.01
CA TRP A 45 -20.55 4.78 -1.48
C TRP A 45 -20.43 5.90 -2.53
N PRO A 46 -19.27 6.11 -3.19
CA PRO A 46 -19.16 7.15 -4.22
C PRO A 46 -20.10 6.90 -5.40
N ALA A 47 -20.35 5.64 -5.78
CA ALA A 47 -21.34 5.31 -6.81
C ALA A 47 -22.76 5.74 -6.41
N GLY A 48 -23.17 5.47 -5.16
CA GLY A 48 -24.46 5.90 -4.63
C GLY A 48 -24.62 7.43 -4.59
N CYS A 49 -23.58 8.15 -4.16
CA CYS A 49 -23.58 9.62 -4.16
C CYS A 49 -23.74 10.19 -5.58
N LEU A 50 -23.11 9.58 -6.58
CA LEU A 50 -23.19 10.03 -7.97
C LEU A 50 -24.60 9.82 -8.55
N VAL A 51 -25.22 8.67 -8.28
CA VAL A 51 -26.63 8.42 -8.67
C VAL A 51 -27.58 9.41 -7.98
N GLY A 52 -27.40 9.63 -6.67
CA GLY A 52 -28.19 10.61 -5.91
C GLY A 52 -28.03 12.04 -6.44
N ALA A 53 -26.82 12.43 -6.83
CA ALA A 53 -26.58 13.74 -7.42
C ALA A 53 -27.33 13.95 -8.74
N VAL A 54 -27.31 12.95 -9.63
CA VAL A 54 -28.04 13.01 -10.92
C VAL A 54 -29.55 13.15 -10.69
N LEU A 55 -30.10 12.43 -9.72
CA LEU A 55 -31.53 12.51 -9.36
C LEU A 55 -31.92 13.88 -8.77
N LEU A 56 -31.06 14.49 -7.95
CA LEU A 56 -31.34 15.81 -7.38
C LEU A 56 -31.22 16.92 -8.43
N LEU A 57 -30.26 16.81 -9.36
CA LEU A 57 -30.13 17.74 -10.47
C LEU A 57 -31.34 17.67 -11.42
N SER A 58 -31.89 16.48 -11.68
CA SER A 58 -33.10 16.35 -12.51
C SER A 58 -34.37 16.84 -11.81
N ALA A 59 -34.38 16.88 -10.47
CA ALA A 59 -35.48 17.40 -9.66
C ALA A 59 -35.41 18.92 -9.38
N SER A 60 -34.58 19.67 -10.11
CA SER A 60 -34.35 21.12 -9.90
C SER A 60 -33.68 21.50 -8.57
N GLU A 61 -33.25 20.52 -7.77
CA GLU A 61 -32.55 20.70 -6.49
C GLU A 61 -31.04 20.89 -6.72
N ILE A 62 -30.69 21.96 -7.44
CA ILE A 62 -29.32 22.18 -7.97
C ILE A 62 -28.27 22.25 -6.85
N LEU A 63 -28.58 22.92 -5.74
CA LEU A 63 -27.65 23.08 -4.61
C LEU A 63 -27.29 21.73 -3.98
N TRP A 64 -28.29 20.88 -3.75
CA TRP A 64 -28.07 19.55 -3.17
C TRP A 64 -27.38 18.59 -4.15
N GLY A 65 -27.72 18.66 -5.43
CA GLY A 65 -27.04 17.92 -6.49
C GLY A 65 -25.55 18.27 -6.56
N LEU A 66 -25.22 19.57 -6.54
CA LEU A 66 -23.83 20.04 -6.51
C LEU A 66 -23.10 19.63 -5.23
N ALA A 67 -23.74 19.72 -4.07
CA ALA A 67 -23.15 19.29 -2.80
C ALA A 67 -22.79 17.80 -2.83
N LEU A 68 -23.68 16.94 -3.35
CA LEU A 68 -23.38 15.51 -3.50
C LEU A 68 -22.25 15.23 -4.50
N LEU A 69 -22.16 15.98 -5.60
CA LEU A 69 -21.04 15.86 -6.54
C LEU A 69 -19.70 16.20 -5.88
N VAL A 70 -19.65 17.25 -5.06
CA VAL A 70 -18.44 17.60 -4.32
C VAL A 70 -18.06 16.48 -3.36
N VAL A 71 -19.01 15.91 -2.62
CA VAL A 71 -18.75 14.76 -1.73
C VAL A 71 -18.26 13.54 -2.51
N ALA A 72 -18.89 13.21 -3.64
CA ALA A 72 -18.47 12.11 -4.51
C ALA A 72 -17.06 12.32 -5.07
N ALA A 73 -16.72 13.55 -5.48
CA ALA A 73 -15.40 13.89 -5.99
C ALA A 73 -14.32 13.74 -4.90
N VAL A 74 -14.55 14.33 -3.72
CA VAL A 74 -13.60 14.25 -2.59
C VAL A 74 -13.37 12.81 -2.17
N THR A 75 -14.45 12.03 -1.98
CA THR A 75 -14.33 10.62 -1.59
C THR A 75 -13.59 9.79 -2.64
N THR A 76 -13.83 10.04 -3.93
CA THR A 76 -13.10 9.39 -5.02
C THR A 76 -11.60 9.69 -4.97
N VAL A 77 -11.21 10.95 -4.74
CA VAL A 77 -9.80 11.34 -4.62
C VAL A 77 -9.15 10.66 -3.41
N VAL A 78 -9.82 10.62 -2.26
CA VAL A 78 -9.31 9.96 -1.04
C VAL A 78 -9.12 8.46 -1.27
N ILE A 79 -10.10 7.79 -1.90
CA ILE A 79 -10.02 6.36 -2.25
C ILE A 79 -8.84 6.10 -3.18
N ARG A 80 -8.67 6.92 -4.23
CA ARG A 80 -7.53 6.81 -5.13
C ARG A 80 -6.20 6.99 -4.40
N TYR A 81 -6.07 8.05 -3.61
CA TYR A 81 -4.84 8.32 -2.86
C TYR A 81 -4.48 7.19 -1.89
N ARG A 82 -5.46 6.62 -1.19
CA ARG A 82 -5.23 5.45 -0.31
C ARG A 82 -4.84 4.20 -1.11
N SER A 83 -5.47 3.99 -2.27
CA SER A 83 -5.13 2.87 -3.13
C SER A 83 -3.71 2.97 -3.69
N THR A 84 -3.26 4.15 -4.10
CA THR A 84 -1.89 4.37 -4.59
C THR A 84 -0.88 4.19 -3.47
N GLN A 85 -1.14 4.74 -2.28
CA GLN A 85 -0.29 4.53 -1.11
C GLN A 85 -0.13 3.05 -0.75
N ALA A 86 -1.21 2.27 -0.79
CA ALA A 86 -1.15 0.83 -0.53
C ALA A 86 -0.37 0.07 -1.62
N GLN A 87 -0.54 0.44 -2.89
CA GLN A 87 0.23 -0.13 -4.00
C GLN A 87 1.71 0.21 -3.90
N GLU A 88 2.07 1.45 -3.57
CA GLU A 88 3.45 1.89 -3.38
C GLU A 88 4.11 1.20 -2.18
N ALA A 89 3.38 1.03 -1.06
CA ALA A 89 3.87 0.30 0.10
C ALA A 89 4.20 -1.16 -0.26
N ARG A 90 3.34 -1.80 -1.07
CA ARG A 90 3.59 -3.16 -1.57
C ARG A 90 4.72 -3.22 -2.57
N ALA A 91 4.78 -2.30 -3.53
CA ALA A 91 5.87 -2.25 -4.50
C ALA A 91 7.23 -2.10 -3.78
N ARG A 92 7.27 -1.28 -2.73
CA ARG A 92 8.44 -1.16 -1.84
C ARG A 92 8.73 -2.48 -1.10
N TRP A 93 7.70 -3.13 -0.56
CA TRP A 93 7.87 -4.42 0.11
C TRP A 93 8.41 -5.50 -0.84
N HIS A 94 7.87 -5.62 -2.05
CA HIS A 94 8.32 -6.57 -3.09
C HIS A 94 9.77 -6.35 -3.54
N THR A 95 10.22 -5.09 -3.55
CA THR A 95 11.59 -4.74 -3.95
C THR A 95 12.58 -4.72 -2.78
N SER A 96 12.10 -4.83 -1.54
CA SER A 96 12.95 -4.80 -0.35
C SER A 96 13.78 -6.09 -0.17
N MET A 97 14.96 -5.89 0.41
CA MET A 97 15.86 -6.96 0.81
C MET A 97 15.83 -7.11 2.32
N TYR A 98 16.30 -8.26 2.80
CA TYR A 98 16.34 -8.58 4.21
C TYR A 98 17.70 -9.18 4.55
N CYS A 99 18.33 -8.67 5.62
CA CYS A 99 19.57 -9.22 6.15
C CYS A 99 19.25 -10.19 7.29
N ARG A 100 19.63 -11.47 7.12
CA ARG A 100 19.41 -12.48 8.17
C ARG A 100 20.27 -12.28 9.41
N HIS A 101 21.41 -11.61 9.28
CA HIS A 101 22.32 -11.37 10.40
C HIS A 101 21.84 -10.23 11.30
N CYS A 102 21.30 -9.16 10.71
CA CYS A 102 20.85 -7.98 11.45
C CYS A 102 19.34 -7.97 11.74
N ASP A 103 18.59 -8.94 11.19
CA ASP A 103 17.13 -9.04 11.29
C ASP A 103 16.44 -7.71 10.91
N ARG A 104 16.85 -7.16 9.76
CA ARG A 104 16.29 -5.89 9.27
C ARG A 104 16.02 -5.91 7.76
N PRO A 105 14.84 -5.43 7.34
CA PRO A 105 14.58 -5.11 5.95
C PRO A 105 15.27 -3.80 5.57
N PHE A 106 15.71 -3.70 4.32
CA PHE A 106 16.34 -2.51 3.76
C PHE A 106 16.03 -2.40 2.27
N THR A 107 16.19 -1.20 1.70
CA THR A 107 15.97 -1.01 0.27
C THR A 107 17.22 -1.35 -0.55
N PRO A 108 17.08 -1.81 -1.81
CA PRO A 108 18.24 -2.08 -2.65
C PRO A 108 19.12 -0.84 -2.88
N ALA A 109 18.53 0.36 -2.86
CA ALA A 109 19.26 1.62 -2.95
C ALA A 109 20.20 1.83 -1.74
N GLU A 110 19.72 1.53 -0.52
CA GLU A 110 20.54 1.61 0.71
C GLU A 110 21.72 0.62 0.67
N GLY A 111 21.51 -0.59 0.17
CA GLY A 111 22.58 -1.60 0.08
C GLY A 111 23.55 -1.42 -1.09
N LEU A 112 23.30 -0.47 -1.99
CA LEU A 112 24.23 -0.05 -3.04
C LEU A 112 25.06 1.17 -2.63
N ALA A 113 24.58 1.95 -1.65
CA ALA A 113 25.26 3.13 -1.12
C ALA A 113 26.26 2.83 0.01
N SER A 114 26.35 1.56 0.44
CA SER A 114 27.18 1.04 1.54
C SER A 114 28.49 0.44 1.06
#